data_AF-A0A2S7RQE5-F1
#
_entry.id   AF-A0A2S7RQE5-F1
#
_cell.length_a   1.000
_cell.length_b   1.000
_cell.length_c   1.000
_cell.angle_alpha   90.00
_cell.angle_beta   90.00
_cell.angle_gamma   90.00
#
_symmetry.space_group_name_H-M   'P 1'
#
loop_
_entity.id
_entity.type
_entity.pdbx_description
1 polymer ?
#
loop_
_entity_poly.entity_id
_entity_poly.type
_entity_poly.pdbx_seq_one_letter_code
_entity_poly.pdbx_strand_id
1 'polypeptide(L)'
;MIINEELFELEDQCHQLVQTIVTSEMMEQYLKTKKEMEASIKVNQLKNDFIASRQAFEEISLYGKYVPEFREKQRTVRQAKRQLDLNEEVAAFRISETELQKILDSIGKQLAHTISTEIKISAGSPFFEKSEGCGGNCYGHRK
;
A
#
# COMPACT_ATOMS: atom_id res chain seq x y z
N MET A 1 -0.98 -20.48 -30.76
CA MET A 1 -2.09 -19.89 -29.98
C MET A 1 -3.31 -19.94 -30.89
N ILE A 2 -4.32 -20.72 -30.53
CA ILE A 2 -5.55 -20.80 -31.33
C ILE A 2 -6.46 -19.70 -30.80
N ILE A 3 -6.81 -18.74 -31.66
CA ILE A 3 -7.73 -17.66 -31.32
C ILE A 3 -9.13 -18.20 -31.62
N ASN A 4 -9.93 -18.43 -30.58
CA ASN A 4 -11.28 -18.99 -30.65
C ASN A 4 -12.31 -17.94 -30.20
N GLU A 5 -13.56 -18.09 -30.60
CA GLU A 5 -14.67 -17.21 -30.18
C GLU A 5 -14.80 -17.12 -28.65
N GLU A 6 -14.62 -18.23 -27.93
CA GLU A 6 -14.60 -18.28 -26.46
C GLU A 6 -13.53 -17.38 -25.82
N LEU A 7 -12.39 -17.18 -26.50
CA LEU A 7 -11.32 -16.32 -26.01
C LEU A 7 -11.69 -14.84 -26.15
N PHE A 8 -12.40 -14.47 -27.22
CA PHE A 8 -12.94 -13.12 -27.39
C PHE A 8 -14.03 -12.81 -26.36
N GLU A 9 -14.93 -13.77 -26.08
CA GLU A 9 -15.95 -13.58 -25.04
C GLU A 9 -15.33 -13.32 -23.66
N LEU A 10 -14.23 -13.99 -23.33
CA LEU A 10 -13.50 -13.78 -22.08
C LEU A 10 -12.82 -12.41 -22.05
N GLU A 11 -12.23 -11.98 -23.17
CA GLU A 11 -11.63 -10.65 -23.31
C GLU A 11 -12.68 -9.54 -23.12
N ASP A 12 -13.86 -9.69 -23.73
CA ASP A 12 -14.98 -8.76 -23.59
C ASP A 12 -15.45 -8.66 -22.14
N GLN A 13 -15.59 -9.79 -21.45
CA GLN A 13 -15.94 -9.82 -20.02
C GLN A 13 -14.88 -9.15 -19.15
N CYS A 14 -13.59 -9.37 -19.45
CA CYS A 14 -12.49 -8.69 -18.77
C CYS A 14 -12.56 -7.18 -18.98
N HIS A 15 -12.83 -6.74 -20.21
CA HIS A 15 -12.95 -5.33 -20.53
C HIS A 15 -14.13 -4.68 -19.80
N GLN A 16 -15.29 -5.34 -19.77
CA GLN A 16 -16.47 -4.88 -19.04
C GLN A 16 -16.19 -4.74 -17.54
N LEU A 17 -15.50 -5.71 -16.94
CA LEU A 17 -15.12 -5.67 -15.52
C LEU A 17 -14.21 -4.48 -15.24
N VAL A 18 -13.17 -4.28 -16.06
CA VAL A 18 -12.24 -3.15 -15.93
C VAL A 18 -12.99 -1.83 -16.06
N GLN A 19 -13.85 -1.70 -17.07
CA GLN A 19 -14.62 -0.49 -17.29
C GLN A 19 -15.53 -0.17 -16.10
N THR A 20 -16.17 -1.19 -15.53
CA THR A 20 -17.03 -1.05 -14.33
C THR A 20 -16.23 -0.56 -13.12
N ILE A 21 -15.00 -1.07 -12.93
CA ILE A 21 -14.13 -0.61 -11.85
C ILE A 21 -13.72 0.85 -12.09
N VAL A 22 -13.35 1.20 -13.33
CA VAL A 22 -12.89 2.55 -13.68
C VAL A 22 -14.00 3.59 -13.52
N THR A 23 -15.25 3.24 -13.83
CA THR A 23 -16.41 4.14 -13.67
C THR A 23 -17.06 4.08 -12.28
N SER A 24 -16.52 3.27 -11.38
CA SER A 24 -17.05 3.16 -10.01
C SER A 24 -16.80 4.41 -9.19
N GLU A 25 -17.70 4.69 -8.25
CA GLU A 25 -17.55 5.80 -7.30
C GLU A 25 -16.23 5.72 -6.52
N MET A 26 -15.77 4.51 -6.21
CA MET A 26 -14.53 4.30 -5.44
C MET A 26 -13.28 4.69 -6.23
N MET A 27 -13.27 4.43 -7.53
CA MET A 27 -12.20 4.91 -8.40
C MET A 27 -12.25 6.44 -8.54
N GLU A 28 -13.45 7.02 -8.66
CA GLU A 28 -13.62 8.47 -8.70
C GLU A 28 -13.10 9.14 -7.41
N GLN A 29 -13.50 8.61 -6.25
CA GLN A 29 -13.05 9.10 -4.95
C GLN A 29 -11.53 8.99 -4.79
N TYR A 30 -10.93 7.85 -5.19
CA TYR A 30 -9.48 7.67 -5.19
C TYR A 30 -8.76 8.69 -6.07
N LEU A 31 -9.25 8.93 -7.29
CA LEU A 31 -8.65 9.91 -8.20
C LEU A 31 -8.78 11.34 -7.66
N LYS A 32 -9.91 11.65 -7.03
CA LYS A 32 -10.16 12.96 -6.42
C LYS A 32 -9.21 13.22 -5.24
N THR A 33 -9.16 12.33 -4.26
CA THR A 33 -8.29 12.49 -3.07
C THR A 33 -6.82 12.49 -3.46
N LYS A 34 -6.43 11.70 -4.48
CA LYS A 34 -5.08 11.72 -5.05
C LYS A 34 -4.73 13.09 -5.60
N LYS A 35 -5.61 13.67 -6.41
CA LYS A 35 -5.40 15.00 -7.02
C LYS A 35 -5.34 16.09 -5.96
N GLU A 36 -6.19 16.05 -4.95
CA GLU A 36 -6.19 16.98 -3.82
C GLU A 36 -4.86 16.90 -3.04
N MET A 37 -4.42 15.69 -2.70
CA MET A 37 -3.13 15.45 -2.04
C MET A 37 -1.93 15.93 -2.88
N GLU A 38 -1.95 15.73 -4.20
CA GLU A 38 -0.86 16.14 -5.10
C GLU A 38 -0.80 17.67 -5.30
N ALA A 39 -1.96 18.33 -5.33
CA ALA A 39 -2.06 19.79 -5.45
C ALA A 39 -1.62 20.53 -4.17
N SER A 40 -1.60 19.86 -3.02
CA SER A 40 -1.28 20.47 -1.74
C SER A 40 0.21 20.76 -1.58
N ILE A 41 0.53 22.06 -1.48
CA ILE A 41 1.88 22.54 -1.20
C ILE A 41 2.38 21.99 0.15
N LYS A 42 1.50 21.94 1.16
CA LYS A 42 1.82 21.47 2.50
C LYS A 42 2.17 19.99 2.50
N VAL A 43 1.40 19.16 1.79
CA VAL A 43 1.72 17.73 1.67
C VAL A 43 3.03 17.51 0.93
N ASN A 44 3.28 18.27 -0.13
CA ASN A 44 4.54 18.18 -0.87
C ASN A 44 5.75 18.57 -0.01
N GLN A 45 5.65 19.60 0.84
CA GLN A 45 6.67 19.94 1.82
C GLN A 45 6.92 18.80 2.81
N LEU A 46 5.87 18.28 3.44
CA LEU A 46 5.96 17.16 4.40
C LEU A 46 6.55 15.89 3.76
N LYS A 47 6.21 15.60 2.50
CA LYS A 47 6.79 14.49 1.73
C LYS A 47 8.29 14.68 1.54
N ASN A 48 8.72 15.89 1.15
CA ASN A 48 10.13 16.20 0.95
C ASN A 48 10.92 16.11 2.26
N ASP A 49 10.39 16.63 3.37
CA ASP A 49 11.01 16.55 4.69
C ASP A 49 11.17 15.09 5.16
N PHE A 50 10.14 14.27 4.91
CA PHE A 50 10.21 12.84 5.19
C PHE A 50 11.27 12.13 4.32
N ILE A 51 11.31 12.41 3.02
CA ILE A 51 12.30 11.81 2.11
C ILE A 51 13.73 12.20 2.52
N ALA A 52 13.97 13.48 2.79
CA ALA A 52 15.28 14.00 3.20
C ALA A 52 15.74 13.38 4.53
N SER A 53 14.86 13.35 5.54
CA SER A 53 15.18 12.71 6.83
C SER A 53 15.42 11.20 6.68
N ARG A 54 14.66 10.52 5.81
CA ARG A 54 14.83 9.09 5.53
C ARG A 54 16.17 8.81 4.87
N GLN A 55 16.56 9.58 3.85
CA GLN A 55 17.87 9.47 3.19
C GLN A 55 19.01 9.67 4.19
N ALA A 56 18.95 10.72 5.00
CA ALA A 56 19.97 11.01 6.02
C ALA A 56 20.09 9.89 7.08
N PHE A 57 19.00 9.16 7.35
CA PHE A 57 19.02 7.98 8.22
C PHE A 57 19.53 6.73 7.51
N GLU A 58 19.14 6.49 6.25
CA GLU A 58 19.58 5.35 5.43
C GLU A 58 21.11 5.32 5.31
N GLU A 59 21.76 6.48 5.11
CA GLU A 59 23.23 6.62 5.07
C GLU A 59 23.93 6.06 6.31
N ILE A 60 23.36 6.29 7.49
CA ILE A 60 23.95 5.85 8.76
C ILE A 60 23.37 4.51 9.25
N SER A 61 22.29 4.04 8.62
CA SER A 61 21.51 2.89 9.09
C SER A 61 22.32 1.60 9.11
N LEU A 62 23.22 1.45 8.12
CA LEU A 62 24.12 0.31 7.96
C LEU A 62 25.10 0.16 9.13
N TYR A 63 25.48 1.29 9.75
CA TYR A 63 26.41 1.33 10.88
C TYR A 63 25.71 1.16 12.23
N GLY A 64 24.37 1.23 12.27
CA GLY A 64 23.58 0.92 13.45
C GLY A 64 23.98 1.72 14.70
N LYS A 65 24.10 1.01 15.83
CA LYS A 65 24.37 1.60 17.16
C LYS A 65 25.77 2.20 17.33
N TYR A 66 26.67 2.01 16.35
CA TYR A 66 28.03 2.53 16.41
C TYR A 66 28.10 4.03 16.06
N VAL A 67 27.03 4.59 15.49
CA VAL A 67 26.92 6.02 15.19
C VAL A 67 26.24 6.74 16.35
N PRO A 68 26.89 7.75 16.98
CA PRO A 68 26.32 8.49 18.11
C PRO A 68 24.93 9.10 17.81
N GLU A 69 24.74 9.58 16.57
CA GLU A 69 23.53 10.26 16.11
C GLU A 69 22.40 9.30 15.65
N PHE A 70 22.62 7.99 15.69
CA PHE A 70 21.66 7.00 15.14
C PHE A 70 20.26 7.15 15.73
N ARG A 71 20.16 7.30 17.06
CA ARG A 71 18.88 7.45 17.76
C ARG A 71 18.19 8.78 17.44
N GLU A 72 18.96 9.82 17.20
CA GLU A 72 18.45 11.15 16.87
C GLU A 72 17.85 11.14 15.48
N LYS A 73 18.60 10.71 14.45
CA LYS A 73 18.09 10.61 13.08
C LYS A 73 16.89 9.65 12.99
N GLN A 74 16.89 8.55 13.74
CA GLN A 74 15.73 7.66 13.81
C GLN A 74 14.49 8.36 14.37
N ARG A 75 14.64 9.23 15.39
CA ARG A 75 13.52 10.03 15.92
C ARG A 75 13.03 11.04 14.88
N THR A 76 13.94 11.72 14.19
CA THR A 76 13.60 12.70 13.14
C THR A 76 12.77 12.07 12.02
N VAL A 77 13.18 10.89 11.52
CA VAL A 77 12.40 10.14 10.51
C VAL A 77 11.00 9.81 11.02
N ARG A 78 10.88 9.33 12.26
CA ARG A 78 9.57 8.99 12.85
C ARG A 78 8.68 10.21 13.04
N GLN A 79 9.25 11.36 13.40
CA GLN A 79 8.53 12.61 13.56
C GLN A 79 8.04 13.14 12.21
N ALA A 80 8.92 13.19 11.20
CA ALA A 80 8.55 13.61 9.84
C ALA A 80 7.47 12.69 9.25
N LYS A 81 7.62 11.36 9.42
CA LYS A 81 6.59 10.40 9.02
C LYS A 81 5.25 10.67 9.71
N ARG A 82 5.27 10.87 11.03
CA ARG A 82 4.04 11.15 11.79
C ARG A 82 3.36 12.44 11.33
N GLN A 83 4.12 13.49 11.03
CA GLN A 83 3.55 14.74 10.51
C GLN A 83 2.89 14.54 9.14
N LEU A 84 3.51 13.73 8.27
CA LEU A 84 2.93 13.36 6.98
C LEU A 84 1.67 12.49 7.15
N ASP A 85 1.72 11.46 8.00
CA ASP A 85 0.61 10.53 8.25
C ASP A 85 -0.60 11.21 8.93
N LEU A 86 -0.38 12.27 9.72
CA LEU A 86 -1.44 13.04 10.39
C LEU A 86 -2.08 14.11 9.50
N ASN A 87 -1.56 14.33 8.29
CA ASN A 87 -2.16 15.28 7.37
C ASN A 87 -3.50 14.74 6.84
N GLU A 88 -4.55 15.56 6.86
CA GLU A 88 -5.91 15.16 6.48
C GLU A 88 -6.01 14.71 5.02
N GLU A 89 -5.31 15.37 4.09
CA GLU A 89 -5.33 15.03 2.66
C GLU A 89 -4.60 13.71 2.40
N VAL A 90 -3.50 13.46 3.13
CA VAL A 90 -2.80 12.17 3.08
C VAL A 90 -3.67 11.06 3.66
N ALA A 91 -4.33 11.31 4.79
CA ALA A 91 -5.23 10.35 5.42
C ALA A 91 -6.43 10.02 4.52
N ALA A 92 -7.06 11.03 3.92
CA ALA A 92 -8.18 10.86 2.99
C ALA A 92 -7.77 10.04 1.76
N PHE A 93 -6.61 10.34 1.18
CA PHE A 93 -6.05 9.55 0.08
C PHE A 93 -5.84 8.08 0.49
N ARG A 94 -5.19 7.82 1.63
CA ARG A 94 -4.94 6.46 2.13
C ARG A 94 -6.22 5.67 2.41
N ILE A 95 -7.28 6.32 2.90
CA ILE A 95 -8.58 5.69 3.11
C ILE A 95 -9.14 5.24 1.75
N SER A 96 -9.24 6.15 0.79
CA SER A 96 -9.78 5.83 -0.54
C SER A 96 -8.95 4.78 -1.30
N GLU A 97 -7.62 4.80 -1.15
CA GLU A 97 -6.71 3.78 -1.70
C GLU A 97 -6.98 2.40 -1.08
N THR A 98 -7.15 2.35 0.24
CA THR A 98 -7.45 1.10 0.96
C THR A 98 -8.81 0.54 0.58
N GLU A 99 -9.81 1.41 0.40
CA GLU A 99 -11.14 1.00 -0.02
C GLU A 99 -11.11 0.42 -1.44
N LEU A 100 -10.46 1.10 -2.39
CA LEU A 100 -10.27 0.58 -3.75
C LEU A 100 -9.57 -0.78 -3.74
N GLN A 101 -8.48 -0.92 -2.97
CA GLN A 101 -7.75 -2.18 -2.84
C GLN A 101 -8.61 -3.32 -2.29
N LYS A 102 -9.49 -3.05 -1.31
CA LYS A 102 -10.40 -4.08 -0.77
C LYS A 102 -11.32 -4.65 -1.83
N ILE A 103 -11.83 -3.82 -2.74
CA ILE A 103 -12.66 -4.29 -3.84
C ILE A 103 -11.84 -5.13 -4.82
N LEU A 104 -10.66 -4.67 -5.21
CA LEU A 104 -9.78 -5.43 -6.11
C LEU A 104 -9.42 -6.80 -5.51
N ASP A 105 -9.11 -6.84 -4.21
CA ASP A 105 -8.85 -8.07 -3.48
C ASP A 105 -10.08 -8.99 -3.46
N SER A 106 -11.28 -8.43 -3.28
CA SER A 106 -12.53 -9.19 -3.28
C SER A 106 -12.83 -9.81 -4.65
N ILE A 107 -12.65 -9.03 -5.73
CA ILE A 107 -12.83 -9.49 -7.10
C ILE A 107 -11.83 -10.62 -7.40
N GLY A 108 -10.55 -10.42 -7.07
CA GLY A 108 -9.53 -11.45 -7.24
C GLY A 108 -9.87 -12.75 -6.51
N LYS A 109 -10.31 -12.65 -5.25
CA LYS A 109 -10.75 -13.82 -4.46
C LYS A 109 -11.92 -14.55 -5.09
N GLN A 110 -12.93 -13.83 -5.55
CA GLN A 110 -14.10 -14.43 -6.20
C GLN A 110 -13.71 -15.15 -7.50
N LEU A 111 -12.88 -14.53 -8.33
CA LEU A 111 -12.39 -15.13 -9.58
C LEU A 111 -11.60 -16.41 -9.32
N ALA A 112 -10.63 -16.39 -8.41
CA ALA A 112 -9.84 -17.59 -8.12
C ALA A 112 -10.70 -18.70 -7.53
N HIS A 113 -11.62 -18.39 -6.61
CA HIS A 113 -12.49 -19.40 -6.00
C HIS A 113 -13.42 -20.05 -7.03
N THR A 114 -13.83 -19.31 -8.07
CA THR A 114 -14.64 -19.83 -9.18
C THR A 114 -13.86 -20.84 -10.03
N ILE A 115 -12.54 -20.67 -10.17
CA ILE A 115 -11.67 -21.58 -10.93
C ILE A 115 -11.23 -22.78 -10.09
N SER A 116 -10.76 -22.53 -8.86
CA SER A 116 -10.37 -23.58 -7.91
C SER A 116 -10.25 -23.03 -6.49
N THR A 117 -10.78 -23.77 -5.53
CA THR A 117 -10.71 -23.42 -4.11
C THR A 117 -9.30 -23.56 -3.52
N GLU A 118 -8.37 -24.18 -4.23
CA GLU A 118 -6.98 -24.40 -3.79
C GLU A 118 -6.03 -23.26 -4.18
N ILE A 119 -6.45 -22.34 -5.05
CA ILE A 119 -5.64 -21.21 -5.48
C ILE A 119 -5.50 -20.21 -4.32
N LYS A 120 -4.30 -20.09 -3.76
CA LYS A 120 -3.98 -19.11 -2.71
C LYS A 120 -3.69 -17.74 -3.34
N ILE A 121 -4.44 -16.72 -2.93
CA ILE A 121 -4.19 -15.33 -3.31
C ILE A 121 -3.57 -14.58 -2.13
N SER A 122 -2.41 -13.97 -2.36
CA SER A 122 -1.83 -12.98 -1.45
C SER A 122 -2.58 -11.65 -1.61
N ALA A 123 -3.80 -11.56 -1.10
CA ALA A 123 -4.53 -10.31 -1.03
C ALA A 123 -3.81 -9.38 -0.04
N GLY A 124 -3.50 -8.15 -0.46
CA GLY A 124 -2.53 -7.23 0.16
C GLY A 124 -2.86 -6.71 1.56
N SER A 125 -3.78 -7.34 2.28
CA SER A 125 -4.07 -7.02 3.67
C SER A 125 -3.10 -7.76 4.60
N PRO A 126 -2.26 -7.04 5.38
CA PRO A 126 -1.36 -7.63 6.37
C PRO A 126 -2.10 -8.35 7.51
N PHE A 127 -3.43 -8.34 7.52
CA PHE A 127 -4.25 -9.08 8.49
C PHE A 127 -4.50 -10.54 8.07
N PHE A 128 -4.31 -10.89 6.78
CA PHE A 128 -4.55 -12.24 6.27
C PHE A 128 -3.27 -13.09 6.13
N GLU A 129 -2.09 -12.55 6.42
CA GLU A 129 -0.85 -13.35 6.62
C GLU A 129 -0.84 -14.05 7.99
N LYS A 130 -1.95 -14.66 8.38
CA LYS A 130 -2.00 -15.57 9.53
C LYS A 130 -2.28 -17.00 9.08
N SER A 131 -1.33 -17.52 8.32
CA SER A 131 -0.94 -18.93 8.42
C SER A 131 0.46 -19.07 7.83
N GLU A 132 1.40 -19.50 8.66
CA GLU A 132 2.82 -19.79 8.34
C GLU A 132 3.78 -18.59 8.48
N GLY A 133 4.26 -18.38 9.72
CA GLY A 133 5.40 -17.49 9.96
C GLY A 133 5.38 -16.79 11.30
N CYS A 134 5.48 -17.55 12.39
CA CYS A 134 5.87 -17.02 13.70
C CYS A 134 7.30 -16.44 13.61
N GLY A 135 7.43 -15.19 13.17
CA GLY A 135 8.65 -14.37 13.21
C GLY A 135 8.60 -13.33 14.32
N GLY A 136 7.90 -13.64 15.43
CA GLY A 136 7.89 -12.81 16.62
C GLY A 136 9.23 -12.90 17.33
N ASN A 137 10.17 -11.99 17.01
CA ASN A 137 11.36 -11.80 17.83
C ASN A 137 10.98 -10.96 19.07
N CYS A 138 10.15 -11.57 19.92
CA CYS A 138 9.83 -11.15 21.28
C CYS A 138 10.63 -12.03 22.24
N TYR A 139 11.94 -11.81 22.36
CA TYR A 139 12.70 -12.26 23.51
C TYR A 139 13.64 -11.16 23.97
N GLY A 140 13.21 -10.45 25.01
CA GLY A 140 14.11 -9.73 25.88
C GLY A 140 14.97 -10.74 26.63
N HIS A 141 16.21 -10.93 26.19
CA HIS A 141 17.24 -11.48 27.04
C HIS A 141 18.05 -10.34 27.66
N ARG A 142 17.73 -10.06 28.93
CA ARG A 142 18.72 -9.58 29.89
C ARG A 142 19.73 -10.70 30.11
N LYS A 143 21.01 -10.43 29.88
CA LYS A 143 22.12 -10.84 30.74
C LYS A 143 23.11 -9.70 30.78
#